data_AF-A0A1J8Q0N9-F1
#
_entry.id   AF-A0A1J8Q0N9-F1
#
_cell.length_a   1.000
_cell.length_b   1.000
_cell.length_c   1.000
_cell.angle_alpha   90.00
_cell.angle_beta   90.00
_cell.angle_gamma   90.00
#
_symmetry.space_group_name_H-M   'P 1'
#
loop_
_entity.id
_entity.type
_entity.pdbx_description
1 polymer ?
#
loop_
_entity_poly.entity_id
_entity_poly.type
_entity_poly.pdbx_seq_one_letter_code
_entity_poly.pdbx_strand_id
1 'polypeptide(L)'
;GDGLDDLIVGAYFADPASKSKAGKSYVIFGKTDETSVDLSKIALATGGFVINGENADDYSGRSVSSAGDVNGDGLDDLIICAYLADSSGKNNVGKSYVVFGKTNGSAVDLSVIASGTG
;
A
#
# COMPACT_ATOMS: atom_id res chain seq x y z
N GLY A 1 -4.22 17.45 2.13
CA GLY A 1 -4.04 16.69 3.39
C GLY A 1 -4.64 17.43 4.58
N ASP A 2 -4.54 16.87 5.78
CA ASP A 2 -4.96 17.47 7.06
C ASP A 2 -3.88 18.33 7.73
N GLY A 3 -2.70 18.43 7.10
CA GLY A 3 -1.56 19.21 7.58
C GLY A 3 -0.61 18.43 8.47
N LEU A 4 -0.83 17.13 8.65
CA LEU A 4 0.11 16.21 9.30
C LEU A 4 0.77 15.33 8.25
N ASP A 5 2.03 14.96 8.50
CA ASP A 5 2.72 13.98 7.67
C ASP A 5 2.17 12.58 7.98
N ASP A 6 1.87 11.84 6.92
CA ASP A 6 1.48 10.44 6.98
C ASP A 6 2.71 9.53 6.86
N LEU A 7 2.57 8.26 7.28
CA LEU A 7 3.65 7.27 7.22
C LEU A 7 3.24 6.06 6.39
N ILE A 8 4.17 5.51 5.62
CA ILE A 8 4.00 4.20 4.98
C ILE A 8 4.98 3.15 5.53
N VAL A 9 4.46 1.96 5.83
CA VAL A 9 5.25 0.81 6.32
C VAL A 9 4.92 -0.45 5.55
N GLY A 10 5.96 -1.15 5.08
CA GLY A 10 5.84 -2.42 4.36
C GLY A 10 5.86 -3.64 5.27
N ALA A 11 5.03 -4.64 4.95
CA ALA A 11 4.98 -5.97 5.56
C ALA A 11 4.98 -7.03 4.45
N TYR A 12 6.13 -7.19 3.79
CA TYR A 12 6.25 -7.94 2.53
C TYR A 12 6.10 -9.46 2.64
N PHE A 13 6.10 -10.02 3.85
CA PHE A 13 5.77 -11.43 4.10
C PHE A 13 4.31 -11.66 4.51
N ALA A 14 3.48 -10.61 4.56
CA ALA A 14 2.09 -10.75 4.98
C ALA A 14 1.25 -11.53 3.94
N ASP A 15 0.18 -12.18 4.44
CA ASP A 15 -0.73 -13.00 3.64
C ASP A 15 -2.11 -12.31 3.50
N PRO A 16 -2.27 -11.25 2.70
CA PRO A 16 -3.57 -10.61 2.48
C PRO A 16 -4.54 -11.57 1.76
N ALA A 17 -5.80 -11.61 2.19
CA ALA A 17 -6.87 -12.39 1.55
C ALA A 17 -6.46 -13.85 1.23
N SER A 18 -5.69 -14.47 2.13
CA SER A 18 -5.16 -15.84 1.97
C SER A 18 -4.16 -16.04 0.82
N LYS A 19 -3.59 -14.96 0.27
CA LYS A 19 -2.52 -15.02 -0.74
C LYS A 19 -1.17 -15.04 -0.02
N SER A 20 -0.53 -16.20 0.04
CA SER A 20 0.72 -16.36 0.79
C SER A 20 1.80 -15.41 0.26
N LYS A 21 2.39 -14.61 1.14
CA LYS A 21 3.50 -13.68 0.86
C LYS A 21 3.24 -12.71 -0.30
N ALA A 22 1.96 -12.41 -0.57
CA ALA A 22 1.63 -11.33 -1.49
C ALA A 22 2.10 -9.97 -0.95
N GLY A 23 2.22 -9.86 0.38
CA GLY A 23 2.68 -8.67 1.06
C GLY A 23 1.57 -7.67 1.32
N LYS A 24 1.80 -6.82 2.32
CA LYS A 24 0.94 -5.67 2.63
C LYS A 24 1.79 -4.43 2.77
N SER A 25 1.20 -3.26 2.54
CA SER A 25 1.72 -1.99 3.05
C SER A 25 0.61 -1.29 3.84
N TYR A 26 1.01 -0.50 4.82
CA TYR A 26 0.09 0.24 5.69
C TYR A 26 0.39 1.71 5.53
N VAL A 27 -0.64 2.49 5.25
CA VAL A 27 -0.61 3.95 5.30
C VAL A 27 -1.23 4.34 6.62
N ILE A 28 -0.46 5.05 7.44
CA ILE A 28 -0.83 5.50 8.77
C ILE A 28 -1.06 7.00 8.66
N PHE A 29 -2.28 7.44 8.97
CA PHE A 29 -2.58 8.87 9.03
C PHE A 29 -1.87 9.50 10.22
N GLY A 30 -1.26 10.65 9.98
CA GLY A 30 -0.64 11.47 11.00
C GLY A 30 -1.62 11.79 12.12
N LYS A 31 -1.13 11.81 13.36
CA LYS A 31 -1.95 12.16 14.53
C LYS A 31 -1.13 12.88 15.58
N THR A 32 -1.78 13.75 16.33
CA THR A 32 -1.14 14.53 17.41
C THR A 32 -1.25 13.88 18.78
N ASP A 33 -2.15 12.90 18.94
CA ASP A 33 -2.24 12.16 20.20
C ASP A 33 -1.10 11.15 20.34
N GLU A 34 -0.73 10.84 21.59
CA GLU A 34 0.41 9.99 21.92
C GLU A 34 0.06 8.48 21.93
N THR A 35 -1.13 8.09 21.47
CA THR A 35 -1.52 6.67 21.49
C THR A 35 -0.65 5.82 20.55
N SER A 36 -0.46 4.54 20.85
CA SER A 36 0.28 3.67 19.94
C SER A 36 -0.51 3.40 18.66
N VAL A 37 0.20 3.28 17.54
CA VAL A 37 -0.39 2.86 16.27
C VAL A 37 -0.42 1.33 16.22
N ASP A 38 -1.60 0.77 15.94
CA ASP A 38 -1.82 -0.66 15.79
C ASP A 38 -2.20 -0.96 14.34
N LEU A 39 -1.31 -1.65 13.62
CA LEU A 39 -1.52 -1.98 12.20
C LEU A 39 -2.73 -2.88 11.96
N SER A 40 -3.20 -3.62 12.98
CA SER A 40 -4.44 -4.37 12.87
C SER A 40 -5.67 -3.46 12.79
N LYS A 41 -5.64 -2.30 13.47
CA LYS A 41 -6.69 -1.28 13.36
C LYS A 41 -6.62 -0.52 12.05
N ILE A 42 -5.41 -0.26 11.54
CA ILE A 42 -5.22 0.33 10.20
C ILE A 42 -5.84 -0.59 9.13
N ALA A 43 -5.63 -1.91 9.24
CA ALA A 43 -6.26 -2.89 8.34
C ALA A 43 -7.79 -2.91 8.42
N LEU A 44 -8.36 -2.41 9.53
CA LEU A 44 -9.79 -2.23 9.75
C LEU A 44 -10.25 -0.79 9.50
N ALA A 45 -9.53 -0.04 8.66
CA ALA A 45 -9.87 1.32 8.23
C ALA A 45 -9.90 2.37 9.35
N THR A 46 -9.15 2.16 10.44
CA THR A 46 -9.06 3.11 11.56
C THR A 46 -7.67 3.73 11.62
N GLY A 47 -7.57 5.04 11.42
CA GLY A 47 -6.30 5.80 11.48
C GLY A 47 -5.38 5.60 10.27
N GLY A 48 -5.94 5.15 9.14
CA GLY A 48 -5.18 4.87 7.92
C GLY A 48 -5.86 3.83 7.05
N PHE A 49 -5.13 3.28 6.08
CA PHE A 49 -5.60 2.20 5.22
C PHE A 49 -4.49 1.19 4.90
N VAL A 50 -4.90 0.01 4.47
CA VAL A 50 -4.00 -1.07 4.03
C VAL A 50 -3.98 -1.17 2.51
N ILE A 51 -2.81 -1.46 1.96
CA ILE A 51 -2.58 -1.83 0.56
C ILE A 51 -2.25 -3.32 0.53
N ASN A 52 -3.08 -4.12 -0.12
CA ASN A 52 -2.92 -5.56 -0.22
C ASN A 52 -2.23 -5.96 -1.53
N GLY A 53 -1.26 -6.87 -1.44
CA GLY A 53 -0.55 -7.45 -2.58
C GLY A 53 -1.45 -8.13 -3.61
N GLU A 54 -0.97 -8.14 -4.86
CA GLU A 54 -1.70 -8.68 -6.01
C GLU A 54 -1.78 -10.21 -5.99
N ASN A 55 -0.64 -10.91 -6.08
CA ASN A 55 -0.57 -12.37 -6.14
C ASN A 55 0.32 -12.96 -5.05
N ALA A 56 0.14 -14.26 -4.78
CA ALA A 56 1.03 -14.98 -3.88
C ALA A 56 2.49 -14.91 -4.37
N ASP A 57 3.43 -14.87 -3.44
CA ASP A 57 4.87 -14.77 -3.70
C ASP A 57 5.33 -13.52 -4.48
N ASP A 58 4.51 -12.48 -4.61
CA ASP A 58 4.89 -11.18 -5.21
C ASP A 58 5.75 -10.32 -4.26
N TYR A 59 5.62 -10.55 -2.94
CA TYR A 59 6.28 -9.81 -1.86
C TYR A 59 6.18 -8.28 -2.00
N SER A 60 4.97 -7.78 -2.25
CA SER A 60 4.70 -6.34 -2.29
C SER A 60 5.00 -5.66 -0.96
N GLY A 61 5.43 -4.40 -1.00
CA GLY A 61 5.82 -3.66 0.20
C GLY A 61 7.23 -3.99 0.70
N ARG A 62 8.07 -4.66 -0.10
CA ARG A 62 9.50 -4.84 0.23
C ARG A 62 10.24 -3.51 0.24
N SER A 63 9.84 -2.61 -0.65
CA SER A 63 10.23 -1.21 -0.67
C SER A 63 8.98 -0.38 -0.91
N VAL A 64 8.89 0.73 -0.18
CA VAL A 64 7.82 1.71 -0.24
C VAL A 64 8.44 3.11 -0.20
N SER A 65 7.80 4.08 -0.83
CA SER A 65 8.24 5.47 -0.81
C SER A 65 7.06 6.41 -1.04
N SER A 66 7.19 7.68 -0.60
CA SER A 66 6.31 8.75 -1.07
C SER A 66 6.67 9.10 -2.53
N ALA A 67 5.67 9.35 -3.35
CA ALA A 67 5.80 9.88 -4.70
C ALA A 67 5.61 11.41 -4.75
N GLY A 68 5.17 12.02 -3.64
CA GLY A 68 4.52 13.33 -3.64
C GLY A 68 3.14 13.28 -4.30
N ASP A 69 2.46 14.42 -4.40
CA ASP A 69 1.20 14.57 -5.12
C ASP A 69 1.42 14.54 -6.65
N VAL A 70 1.32 13.36 -7.27
CA VAL A 70 1.57 13.18 -8.71
C VAL A 70 0.32 13.41 -9.56
N ASN A 71 -0.87 13.36 -8.94
CA ASN A 71 -2.15 13.53 -9.63
C ASN A 71 -2.77 14.94 -9.45
N GLY A 72 -2.22 15.77 -8.57
CA GLY A 72 -2.64 17.15 -8.32
C GLY A 72 -3.86 17.29 -7.38
N ASP A 73 -4.16 16.29 -6.56
CA ASP A 73 -5.32 16.31 -5.65
C ASP A 73 -5.02 16.89 -4.26
N GLY A 74 -3.76 17.23 -3.99
CA GLY A 74 -3.29 17.77 -2.72
C GLY A 74 -3.02 16.73 -1.63
N LEU A 75 -2.90 15.45 -2.00
CA LEU A 75 -2.46 14.35 -1.14
C LEU A 75 -1.20 13.72 -1.72
N ASP A 76 -0.27 13.33 -0.84
CA ASP A 76 0.93 12.62 -1.29
C ASP A 76 0.56 11.20 -1.76
N ASP A 77 1.00 10.85 -2.94
CA ASP A 77 0.87 9.53 -3.53
C ASP A 77 2.03 8.62 -3.13
N LEU A 78 1.91 7.33 -3.42
CA LEU A 78 2.78 6.30 -2.85
C LEU A 78 3.32 5.38 -3.94
N ILE A 79 4.59 5.00 -3.83
CA ILE A 79 5.21 3.97 -4.66
C ILE A 79 5.32 2.68 -3.87
N ILE A 80 4.78 1.59 -4.41
CA ILE A 80 4.85 0.24 -3.83
C ILE A 80 5.56 -0.70 -4.79
N CYS A 81 6.58 -1.41 -4.31
CA CYS A 81 7.30 -2.40 -5.11
C CYS A 81 6.91 -3.83 -4.73
N ALA A 82 6.57 -4.63 -5.74
CA ALA A 82 6.41 -6.08 -5.68
C ALA A 82 7.53 -6.72 -6.51
N TYR A 83 8.67 -6.96 -5.86
CA TYR A 83 9.93 -7.24 -6.56
C TYR A 83 9.99 -8.62 -7.22
N LEU A 84 9.11 -9.55 -6.84
CA LEU A 84 8.99 -10.87 -7.45
C LEU A 84 7.72 -11.03 -8.29
N ALA A 85 6.96 -9.96 -8.52
CA ALA A 85 5.75 -10.07 -9.32
C ALA A 85 6.04 -10.50 -10.77
N ASP A 86 5.21 -11.40 -11.26
CA ASP A 86 5.21 -11.86 -12.66
C ASP A 86 4.54 -10.82 -13.56
N SER A 87 5.13 -10.53 -14.72
CA SER A 87 4.58 -9.55 -15.67
C SER A 87 4.78 -9.96 -17.12
N SER A 88 3.75 -9.78 -17.94
CA SER A 88 3.75 -10.06 -19.39
C SER A 88 4.31 -11.45 -19.76
N GLY A 89 3.96 -12.49 -18.98
CA GLY A 89 4.42 -13.87 -19.20
C GLY A 89 5.87 -14.14 -18.79
N LYS A 90 6.51 -13.22 -18.05
CA LYS A 90 7.85 -13.39 -17.50
C LYS A 90 7.78 -13.49 -15.98
N ASN A 91 8.53 -14.43 -15.42
CA ASN A 91 8.52 -14.69 -14.00
C ASN A 91 9.48 -13.77 -13.25
N ASN A 92 9.09 -13.30 -12.05
CA ASN A 92 9.92 -12.51 -11.13
C ASN A 92 10.60 -11.28 -11.76
N VAL A 93 9.95 -10.63 -12.72
CA VAL A 93 10.47 -9.40 -13.36
C VAL A 93 10.16 -8.15 -12.55
N GLY A 94 9.28 -8.28 -11.56
CA GLY A 94 8.87 -7.21 -10.66
C GLY A 94 7.78 -6.31 -11.25
N LYS A 95 7.01 -5.70 -10.36
CA LYS A 95 6.08 -4.62 -10.65
C LYS A 95 6.26 -3.49 -9.63
N SER A 96 6.04 -2.26 -10.09
CA SER A 96 5.91 -1.08 -9.25
C SER A 96 4.55 -0.46 -9.49
N TYR A 97 3.92 -0.03 -8.40
CA TYR A 97 2.60 0.58 -8.42
C TYR A 97 2.71 2.00 -7.87
N VAL A 98 1.96 2.90 -8.48
CA VAL A 98 1.60 4.18 -7.85
C VAL A 98 0.22 3.99 -7.26
N VAL A 99 0.07 4.31 -5.98
CA VAL A 99 -1.21 4.31 -5.25
C VAL A 99 -1.49 5.74 -4.86
N PHE A 100 -2.63 6.27 -5.31
CA PHE A 100 -2.99 7.64 -4.97
C PHE A 100 -3.32 7.80 -3.49
N GLY A 101 -2.90 8.93 -2.92
CA GLY A 101 -3.23 9.34 -1.57
C GLY A 101 -4.75 9.46 -1.38
N LYS A 102 -5.23 9.21 -0.15
CA LYS A 102 -6.65 9.36 0.18
C LYS A 102 -6.86 9.53 1.67
N THR A 103 -7.99 10.16 2.03
CA THR A 103 -8.36 10.43 3.43
C THR A 103 -9.31 9.41 4.04
N ASN A 104 -9.89 8.53 3.22
CA ASN A 104 -10.72 7.43 3.72
C ASN A 104 -9.86 6.20 4.04
N GLY A 105 -10.31 5.40 5.01
CA GLY A 105 -9.60 4.20 5.44
C GLY A 105 -9.82 2.96 4.55
N SER A 106 -10.49 3.08 3.41
CA SER A 106 -10.81 1.92 2.56
C SER A 106 -9.52 1.24 2.09
N ALA A 107 -9.48 -0.09 2.08
CA ALA A 107 -8.33 -0.82 1.57
C ALA A 107 -8.09 -0.54 0.08
N VAL A 108 -6.84 -0.71 -0.36
CA VAL A 108 -6.45 -0.75 -1.77
C VAL A 108 -5.97 -2.15 -2.09
N ASP A 109 -6.48 -2.75 -3.15
CA ASP A 109 -5.97 -4.03 -3.65
C ASP A 109 -5.17 -3.78 -4.92
N LEU A 110 -3.88 -4.14 -4.92
CA LEU A 110 -3.00 -3.92 -6.08
C LEU A 110 -3.49 -4.65 -7.34
N SER A 111 -4.30 -5.69 -7.19
CA SER A 111 -4.97 -6.36 -8.30
C SER A 111 -5.95 -5.47 -9.06
N VAL A 112 -6.59 -4.51 -8.40
CA VAL A 112 -7.52 -3.56 -9.04
C VAL A 112 -6.74 -2.53 -9.86
N ILE A 113 -5.57 -2.10 -9.38
CA ILE A 113 -4.64 -1.23 -10.13
C ILE A 113 -4.07 -2.00 -11.32
N ALA A 114 -3.65 -3.25 -11.13
CA ALA A 114 -3.13 -4.11 -12.18
C ALA A 114 -4.14 -4.36 -13.32
N SER A 115 -5.45 -4.38 -13.01
CA SER A 115 -6.52 -4.48 -14.01
C SER A 115 -6.91 -3.15 -14.65
N GLY A 116 -6.29 -2.04 -14.27
CA GLY A 116 -6.59 -0.70 -14.81
C GLY A 116 -7.93 -0.12 -14.34
N THR A 117 -8.44 -0.57 -13.19
CA THR A 117 -9.74 -0.17 -12.63
C THR A 117 -9.61 0.44 -11.23
N GLY A 118 -8.37 0.75 -10.82
CA GLY A 118 -8.01 1.24 -9.49
C GLY A 118 -7.96 2.75 -9.39
#